data_AF-A0A2J7QVI1-F1
#
_entry.id   AF-A0A2J7QVI1-F1
#
_cell.length_a   1.000
_cell.length_b   1.000
_cell.length_c   1.000
_cell.angle_alpha   90.00
_cell.angle_beta   90.00
_cell.angle_gamma   90.00
#
_symmetry.space_group_name_H-M   'P 1'
#
loop_
_entity.id
_entity.type
_entity.pdbx_description
1 polymer ?
#
loop_
_entity_poly.entity_id
_entity_poly.type
_entity_poly.pdbx_seq_one_letter_code
_entity_poly.pdbx_strand_id
1 'polypeptide(L)'
;MDICGLHILQHFGDGGSYNKMKCSCSGYERLLELASVCPDEDAPREKEELMFHNDDGSCQLVVVERNLRASDLCHLLALKNRVAKDASWTIVEQWVDLGLERSLEDHEEVLAVYHDMETNGKHTDKRFIFRKDFCKYEFFHSPQQFFPTDMVDPSACDQVLEPNALQVLVTSADECPVIGSQMWVREANKQVWSKVFMLLRDATLYVSHKVQVVSKLLRKMPNK
;
A
#
# COMPACT_ATOMS: atom_id res chain seq x y z
N MET A 1 -6.99 5.86 -4.30
CA MET A 1 -6.97 4.58 -3.56
C MET A 1 -5.62 3.96 -3.78
N ASP A 2 -4.86 3.80 -2.71
CA ASP A 2 -3.68 2.93 -2.69
C ASP A 2 -4.21 1.50 -2.54
N ILE A 3 -3.98 0.68 -3.57
CA ILE A 3 -4.45 -0.71 -3.67
C ILE A 3 -3.28 -1.68 -3.44
N CYS A 4 -2.06 -1.15 -3.32
CA CYS A 4 -0.81 -1.90 -3.25
C CYS A 4 -0.25 -1.98 -1.82
N GLY A 5 -0.69 -1.10 -0.91
CA GLY A 5 -0.16 -0.93 0.44
C GLY A 5 -0.80 -1.78 1.56
N LEU A 6 -1.66 -2.75 1.25
CA LEU A 6 -2.33 -3.57 2.28
C LEU A 6 -1.40 -4.67 2.85
N HIS A 7 -0.18 -4.32 3.26
CA HIS A 7 0.80 -5.29 3.79
C HIS A 7 1.26 -5.07 5.24
N ILE A 8 0.87 -3.99 5.93
CA ILE A 8 1.20 -3.84 7.35
C ILE A 8 0.03 -3.24 8.14
N LEU A 9 -0.72 -4.09 8.82
CA LEU A 9 -1.66 -3.69 9.87
C LEU A 9 -0.95 -3.76 11.22
N GLN A 10 -0.51 -2.63 11.75
CA GLN A 10 -0.03 -2.55 13.13
C GLN A 10 -1.21 -2.42 14.11
N HIS A 11 -1.19 -3.27 15.12
CA HIS A 11 -2.18 -3.31 16.19
C HIS A 11 -1.89 -2.20 17.21
N PHE A 12 -2.78 -1.20 17.33
CA PHE A 12 -2.84 -0.33 18.51
C PHE A 12 -4.10 -0.72 19.28
N GLY A 13 -3.93 -1.31 20.47
CA GLY A 13 -5.04 -1.67 21.33
C GLY A 13 -4.84 -1.06 22.71
N ASP A 14 -5.90 -0.46 23.24
CA ASP A 14 -6.32 -0.82 24.60
C ASP A 14 -7.86 -0.83 24.72
N GLY A 15 -8.36 -1.84 25.42
CA GLY A 15 -9.68 -1.92 26.05
C GLY A 15 -10.96 -1.62 25.25
N GLY A 16 -11.65 -2.67 24.78
CA GLY A 16 -13.11 -2.75 24.74
C GLY A 16 -13.86 -1.92 23.68
N SER A 17 -14.58 -2.62 22.79
CA SER A 17 -15.48 -2.10 21.74
C SER A 17 -14.76 -1.66 20.46
N TYR A 18 -14.99 -2.41 19.37
CA TYR A 18 -14.52 -2.18 17.99
C TYR A 18 -13.05 -1.71 17.87
N ASN A 19 -12.14 -2.65 17.59
CA ASN A 19 -10.75 -2.28 17.30
C ASN A 19 -10.72 -1.57 15.92
N LYS A 20 -10.55 -0.24 15.95
CA LYS A 20 -10.34 0.59 14.77
C LYS A 20 -8.86 0.54 14.41
N MET A 21 -8.52 -0.05 13.27
CA MET A 21 -7.17 0.10 12.69
C MET A 21 -7.24 1.27 11.71
N LYS A 22 -6.46 2.33 11.98
CA LYS A 22 -6.29 3.42 11.01
C LYS A 22 -5.30 2.92 9.97
N CYS A 23 -5.72 2.84 8.70
CA CYS A 23 -4.77 2.69 7.60
C CYS A 23 -3.91 3.95 7.59
N SER A 24 -2.59 3.80 7.76
CA SER A 24 -1.67 4.92 7.71
C SER A 24 -1.43 5.33 6.26
N CYS A 25 -2.42 5.95 5.61
CA CYS A 25 -2.18 6.75 4.41
C CYS A 25 -1.55 8.10 4.79
N SER A 26 -0.58 8.11 5.71
CA SER A 26 0.09 9.32 6.23
C SER A 26 0.83 10.10 5.14
N GLY A 27 0.99 9.53 3.94
CA GLY A 27 1.54 10.21 2.77
C GLY A 27 0.67 11.39 2.33
N TYR A 28 -0.66 11.26 2.28
CA TYR A 28 -1.52 12.30 1.68
C TYR A 28 -1.71 13.54 2.57
N GLU A 29 -1.88 13.37 3.89
CA GLU A 29 -1.97 14.51 4.82
C GLU A 29 -0.63 15.28 4.88
N ARG A 30 0.51 14.57 4.84
CA ARG A 30 1.85 15.18 4.83
C ARG A 30 2.19 15.83 3.47
N LEU A 31 1.71 15.27 2.35
CA LEU A 31 1.85 15.85 1.00
C LEU A 31 1.12 17.20 0.86
N LEU A 32 -0.05 17.36 1.50
CA LEU A 32 -0.79 18.62 1.48
C LEU A 32 -0.10 19.71 2.32
N GLU A 33 0.52 19.36 3.46
CA GLU A 33 1.35 20.30 4.22
C GLU A 33 2.62 20.69 3.46
N LEU A 34 3.30 19.74 2.80
CA LEU A 34 4.52 20.00 2.02
C LEU A 34 4.27 20.83 0.75
N ALA A 35 3.08 20.71 0.13
CA ALA A 35 2.70 21.50 -1.05
C ALA A 35 2.54 23.01 -0.77
N SER A 36 2.49 23.42 0.50
CA SER A 36 2.35 24.82 0.92
C SER A 36 3.68 25.51 1.23
N VAL A 37 4.80 24.79 1.22
CA VAL A 37 6.13 25.32 1.52
C VAL A 37 6.82 25.69 0.21
N CYS A 38 6.97 26.98 -0.05
CA CYS A 38 7.89 27.46 -1.07
C CYS A 38 9.29 26.90 -0.76
N PRO A 39 9.98 26.21 -1.69
CA PRO A 39 11.32 25.73 -1.42
C PRO A 39 12.25 26.92 -1.19
N ASP A 40 12.85 27.01 0.00
CA ASP A 40 14.03 27.83 0.22
C ASP A 40 15.15 27.23 -0.64
N GLU A 41 15.59 27.97 -1.67
CA GLU A 41 16.66 27.58 -2.60
C GLU A 41 18.02 27.34 -1.90
N ASP A 42 18.15 27.73 -0.63
CA ASP A 42 19.38 27.63 0.19
C ASP A 42 19.32 26.56 1.31
N ALA A 43 18.24 25.76 1.39
CA ALA A 43 18.18 24.67 2.35
C ALA A 43 19.17 23.53 1.95
N PRO A 44 19.91 22.94 2.90
CA PRO A 44 20.79 21.81 2.60
C PRO A 44 20.00 20.69 1.91
N ARG A 45 20.43 20.31 0.69
CA ARG A 45 19.87 19.15 -0.02
C ARG A 45 20.22 17.89 0.75
N GLU A 46 19.25 17.41 1.51
CA GLU A 46 19.32 16.12 2.20
C GLU A 46 19.49 15.03 1.14
N LYS A 47 20.53 14.22 1.33
CA LYS A 47 20.92 13.15 0.41
C LYS A 47 21.53 12.02 1.21
N GLU A 48 21.25 10.80 0.79
CA GLU A 48 21.79 9.60 1.40
C GLU A 48 22.29 8.65 0.32
N GLU A 49 23.33 7.90 0.64
CA GLU A 49 23.88 6.89 -0.27
C GLU A 49 23.26 5.52 0.06
N LEU A 50 22.35 5.07 -0.81
CA LEU A 50 21.50 3.90 -0.57
C LEU A 50 21.85 2.74 -1.51
N MET A 51 21.77 1.51 -1.00
CA MET A 51 22.06 0.29 -1.76
C MET A 51 20.78 -0.30 -2.35
N PHE A 52 20.81 -0.61 -3.64
CA PHE A 52 19.72 -1.24 -4.39
C PHE A 52 20.18 -2.58 -4.94
N HIS A 53 19.45 -3.64 -4.63
CA HIS A 53 19.73 -5.00 -5.08
C HIS A 53 18.91 -5.36 -6.32
N ASN A 54 19.48 -6.10 -7.25
CA ASN A 54 18.78 -6.68 -8.39
C ASN A 54 18.48 -8.15 -8.10
N ASP A 55 17.50 -8.74 -8.82
CA ASP A 55 17.14 -10.16 -8.64
C ASP A 55 18.26 -11.14 -9.06
N ASP A 56 19.21 -10.70 -9.88
CA ASP A 56 20.40 -11.49 -10.25
C ASP A 56 21.49 -11.49 -9.17
N GLY A 57 21.25 -10.83 -8.03
CA GLY A 57 22.17 -10.70 -6.91
C GLY A 57 23.19 -9.58 -7.05
N SER A 58 23.24 -8.89 -8.20
CA SER A 58 24.03 -7.66 -8.32
C SER A 58 23.42 -6.53 -7.49
N CYS A 59 24.24 -5.55 -7.11
CA CYS A 59 23.78 -4.40 -6.37
C CYS A 59 24.48 -3.13 -6.83
N GLN A 60 23.85 -2.00 -6.56
CA GLN A 60 24.39 -0.70 -6.89
C GLN A 60 24.12 0.31 -5.79
N LEU A 61 25.12 1.13 -5.53
CA LEU A 61 25.06 2.21 -4.58
C LEU A 61 24.65 3.49 -5.33
N VAL A 62 23.62 4.18 -4.83
CA VAL A 62 23.03 5.36 -5.47
C VAL A 62 22.81 6.44 -4.44
N VAL A 63 23.31 7.63 -4.72
CA VAL A 63 22.97 8.83 -3.95
C VAL A 63 21.52 9.21 -4.29
N VAL A 64 20.66 9.16 -3.28
CA VAL A 64 19.25 9.51 -3.34
C VAL A 64 19.08 10.86 -2.64
N GLU A 65 18.58 11.84 -3.40
CA GLU A 65 18.27 13.17 -2.88
C GLU A 65 16.80 13.23 -2.42
N ARG A 66 16.49 14.20 -1.54
CA ARG A 66 15.10 14.52 -1.18
C ARG A 66 14.25 14.76 -2.44
N ASN A 67 12.97 14.39 -2.41
CA ASN A 67 12.03 14.50 -3.52
C ASN A 67 12.29 13.57 -4.70
N LEU A 68 13.31 12.69 -4.67
CA LEU A 68 13.47 11.67 -5.71
C LEU A 68 12.36 10.62 -5.60
N ARG A 69 11.46 10.63 -6.59
CA ARG A 69 10.34 9.69 -6.67
C ARG A 69 10.80 8.30 -7.06
N ALA A 70 10.08 7.28 -6.61
CA ALA A 70 10.37 5.89 -6.93
C ALA A 70 10.34 5.63 -8.45
N SER A 71 9.43 6.28 -9.19
CA SER A 71 9.35 6.19 -10.64
C SER A 71 10.61 6.73 -11.35
N ASP A 72 11.11 7.89 -10.93
CA ASP A 72 12.33 8.50 -11.48
C ASP A 72 13.56 7.65 -11.16
N LEU A 73 13.63 7.11 -9.94
CA LEU A 73 14.69 6.18 -9.57
C LEU A 73 14.63 4.90 -10.40
N CYS A 74 13.45 4.31 -10.64
CA CYS A 74 13.31 3.14 -11.51
C CYS A 74 13.88 3.40 -12.91
N HIS A 75 13.60 4.57 -13.50
CA HIS A 75 14.19 4.96 -14.78
C HIS A 75 15.72 5.06 -14.71
N LEU A 76 16.26 5.65 -13.64
CA LEU A 76 17.70 5.79 -13.43
C LEU A 76 18.39 4.43 -13.27
N LEU A 77 17.82 3.53 -12.47
CA LEU A 77 18.34 2.17 -12.28
C LEU A 77 18.27 1.36 -13.57
N ALA A 78 17.17 1.47 -14.34
CA ALA A 78 17.05 0.80 -15.63
C ALA A 78 18.17 1.21 -16.61
N LEU A 79 18.47 2.52 -16.67
CA LEU A 79 19.56 3.05 -17.48
C LEU A 79 20.93 2.55 -16.99
N LYS A 80 21.19 2.58 -15.69
CA LYS A 80 22.46 2.11 -15.10
C LYS A 80 22.68 0.61 -15.34
N ASN A 81 21.63 -0.20 -15.20
CA ASN A 81 21.64 -1.64 -15.44
C ASN A 81 21.61 -2.02 -16.93
N ARG A 82 21.50 -1.04 -17.85
CA ARG A 82 21.40 -1.26 -19.32
C ARG A 82 20.24 -2.18 -19.70
N VAL A 83 19.13 -2.09 -18.98
CA VAL A 83 17.90 -2.83 -19.27
C VAL A 83 16.90 -1.91 -19.99
N ALA A 84 15.95 -2.51 -20.70
CA ALA A 84 14.94 -1.76 -21.43
C ALA A 84 14.06 -0.93 -20.48
N LYS A 85 13.67 0.27 -20.92
CA LYS A 85 12.64 1.07 -20.25
C LYS A 85 11.32 0.30 -20.28
N ASP A 86 10.70 0.16 -19.12
CA ASP A 86 9.48 -0.62 -18.92
C ASP A 86 8.75 -0.06 -17.69
N ALA A 87 7.41 -0.06 -17.70
CA ALA A 87 6.61 0.45 -16.59
C ALA A 87 6.56 -0.54 -15.40
N SER A 88 6.83 -1.83 -15.66
CA SER A 88 6.87 -2.88 -14.63
C SER A 88 8.05 -2.75 -13.67
N TRP A 89 9.04 -1.89 -13.95
CA TRP A 89 10.12 -1.65 -13.01
C TRP A 89 9.60 -1.01 -11.72
N THR A 90 10.02 -1.57 -10.59
CA THR A 90 9.61 -1.15 -9.26
C THR A 90 10.79 -1.15 -8.29
N ILE A 91 10.69 -0.30 -7.27
CA ILE A 91 11.51 -0.38 -6.06
C ILE A 91 10.67 -1.11 -5.03
N VAL A 92 11.22 -2.15 -4.43
CA VAL A 92 10.59 -2.92 -3.36
C VAL A 92 11.34 -2.63 -2.07
N GLU A 93 10.65 -2.18 -1.03
CA GLU A 93 11.19 -2.27 0.32
C GLU A 93 10.99 -3.69 0.84
N GLN A 94 12.03 -4.28 1.39
CA GLN A 94 11.98 -5.61 1.99
C GLN A 94 12.43 -5.55 3.44
N TRP A 95 11.64 -6.18 4.31
CA TRP A 95 11.87 -6.38 5.73
C TRP A 95 12.25 -7.84 5.94
N VAL A 96 13.55 -8.14 5.81
CA VAL A 96 14.09 -9.50 5.66
C VAL A 96 13.73 -10.39 6.84
N ASP A 97 13.93 -9.89 8.07
CA ASP A 97 13.64 -10.66 9.29
C ASP A 97 12.16 -10.98 9.47
N LEU A 98 11.27 -10.15 8.90
CA LEU A 98 9.82 -10.35 8.94
C LEU A 98 9.31 -11.20 7.78
N GLY A 99 10.13 -11.41 6.75
CA GLY A 99 9.70 -12.03 5.49
C GLY A 99 8.63 -11.21 4.77
N LEU A 100 8.63 -9.89 4.94
CA LEU A 100 7.66 -8.97 4.34
C LEU A 100 8.33 -8.12 3.26
N GLU A 101 7.59 -7.79 2.22
CA GLU A 101 8.00 -6.84 1.20
C GLU A 101 6.78 -6.09 0.65
N ARG A 102 7.00 -4.88 0.15
CA ARG A 102 6.01 -4.13 -0.64
C ARG A 102 6.68 -3.34 -1.75
N SER A 103 6.01 -3.23 -2.89
CA SER A 103 6.38 -2.29 -3.94
C SER A 103 6.12 -0.86 -3.48
N LEU A 104 7.06 0.06 -3.74
CA LEU A 104 6.83 1.49 -3.62
C LEU A 104 5.96 1.95 -4.79
N GLU A 105 5.01 2.84 -4.51
CA GLU A 105 4.26 3.53 -5.53
C GLU A 105 5.12 4.57 -6.25
N ASP A 106 4.79 4.85 -7.52
CA ASP A 106 5.56 5.77 -8.38
C ASP A 106 5.78 7.16 -7.80
N HIS A 107 4.84 7.60 -6.97
CA HIS A 107 4.80 8.93 -6.40
C HIS A 107 5.50 9.03 -5.04
N GLU A 108 5.81 7.89 -4.40
CA GLU A 108 6.51 7.88 -3.12
C GLU A 108 7.94 8.41 -3.28
N GLU A 109 8.39 9.17 -2.29
CA GLU A 109 9.76 9.66 -2.21
C GLU A 109 10.66 8.61 -1.54
N VAL A 110 11.66 8.13 -2.26
CA VAL A 110 12.49 6.99 -1.82
C VAL A 110 13.23 7.31 -0.53
N LEU A 111 13.70 8.55 -0.37
CA LEU A 111 14.40 8.97 0.84
C LEU A 111 13.46 9.03 2.06
N ALA A 112 12.21 9.46 1.87
CA ALA A 112 11.22 9.47 2.94
C ALA A 112 10.86 8.05 3.38
N VAL A 113 10.71 7.12 2.44
CA VAL A 113 10.50 5.69 2.73
C VAL A 113 11.69 5.11 3.49
N TYR A 114 12.91 5.40 3.06
CA TYR A 114 14.13 4.96 3.77
C TYR A 114 14.15 5.44 5.23
N HIS A 115 13.85 6.72 5.49
CA HIS A 115 13.81 7.24 6.86
C HIS A 115 12.71 6.62 7.72
N ASP A 116 11.56 6.28 7.12
CA ASP A 116 10.50 5.54 7.82
C ASP A 116 10.98 4.12 8.19
N MET A 117 11.63 3.41 7.25
CA MET A 117 12.24 2.11 7.50
C MET A 117 13.28 2.19 8.64
N GLU A 118 14.14 3.22 8.65
CA GLU A 118 15.12 3.46 9.72
C GLU A 118 14.46 3.74 11.08
N THR A 119 13.39 4.50 11.09
CA THR A 119 12.68 4.85 12.32
C THR A 119 11.94 3.64 12.92
N ASN A 120 11.24 2.88 12.07
CA ASN A 120 10.37 1.77 12.47
C ASN A 120 11.12 0.43 12.61
N GLY A 121 12.37 0.37 12.12
CA GLY A 121 13.13 -0.87 11.93
C GLY A 121 14.57 -0.84 12.43
N LYS A 122 14.91 -0.09 13.48
CA LYS A 122 16.33 0.15 13.88
C LYS A 122 17.21 -1.11 14.05
N HIS A 123 16.62 -2.27 14.27
CA HIS A 123 17.34 -3.54 14.45
C HIS A 123 16.85 -4.65 13.52
N THR A 124 16.12 -4.31 12.47
CA THR A 124 15.67 -5.26 11.45
C THR A 124 16.61 -5.19 10.27
N ASP A 125 16.93 -6.34 9.67
CA ASP A 125 17.54 -6.39 8.35
C ASP A 125 16.51 -6.00 7.27
N LYS A 126 16.88 -5.07 6.41
CA LYS A 126 16.00 -4.43 5.44
C LYS A 126 16.81 -3.86 4.29
N ARG A 127 16.22 -3.87 3.10
CA ARG A 127 16.90 -3.48 1.87
C ARG A 127 15.91 -3.02 0.80
N PHE A 128 16.41 -2.28 -0.18
CA PHE A 128 15.69 -1.99 -1.40
C PHE A 128 16.05 -2.98 -2.51
N ILE A 129 15.04 -3.40 -3.26
CA ILE A 129 15.20 -4.28 -4.42
C ILE A 129 14.63 -3.59 -5.67
N PHE A 130 15.39 -3.60 -6.75
CA PHE A 130 14.97 -3.21 -8.08
C PHE A 130 14.60 -4.46 -8.89
N ARG A 131 13.31 -4.58 -9.24
CA ARG A 131 12.79 -5.75 -9.98
C ARG A 131 11.60 -5.39 -10.84
N LYS A 132 11.14 -6.35 -11.65
CA LYS A 132 9.87 -6.22 -12.38
C LYS A 132 8.71 -6.71 -11.53
N ASP A 133 7.67 -5.90 -11.46
CA ASP A 133 6.34 -6.24 -10.96
C ASP A 133 5.34 -6.01 -12.09
N PHE A 134 4.93 -7.11 -12.74
CA PHE A 134 3.96 -7.06 -13.84
C PHE A 134 2.53 -6.87 -13.34
N CYS A 135 2.26 -7.07 -12.04
CA CYS A 135 0.94 -6.93 -11.45
C CYS A 135 0.64 -5.49 -10.99
N LYS A 136 1.67 -4.64 -10.87
CA LYS A 136 1.59 -3.25 -10.41
C LYS A 136 0.44 -2.44 -11.02
N TYR A 137 0.21 -2.57 -12.33
CA TYR A 137 -0.87 -1.84 -13.02
C TYR A 137 -2.02 -2.74 -13.49
N GLU A 138 -2.03 -4.01 -13.08
CA GLU A 138 -3.05 -4.97 -13.54
C GLU A 138 -4.45 -4.53 -13.11
N PHE A 139 -4.58 -3.85 -11.97
CA PHE A 139 -5.85 -3.24 -11.55
C PHE A 139 -6.40 -2.25 -12.58
N PHE A 140 -5.53 -1.47 -13.23
CA PHE A 140 -5.95 -0.50 -14.25
C PHE A 140 -6.27 -1.16 -15.59
N HIS A 141 -5.72 -2.33 -15.86
CA HIS A 141 -5.96 -3.07 -17.09
C HIS A 141 -7.19 -3.98 -17.01
N SER A 142 -7.37 -4.64 -15.87
CA SER A 142 -8.38 -5.70 -15.65
C SER A 142 -9.08 -5.53 -14.29
N PRO A 143 -9.75 -4.40 -14.01
CA PRO A 143 -10.31 -4.09 -12.69
C PRO A 143 -11.33 -5.12 -12.19
N GLN A 144 -12.05 -5.77 -13.10
CA GLN A 144 -13.09 -6.76 -12.75
C GLN A 144 -12.50 -8.02 -12.09
N GLN A 145 -11.18 -8.24 -12.16
CA GLN A 145 -10.52 -9.40 -11.57
C GLN A 145 -10.18 -9.22 -10.07
N PHE A 146 -10.23 -8.00 -9.56
CA PHE A 146 -9.72 -7.68 -8.20
C PHE A 146 -10.78 -7.78 -7.11
N PHE A 147 -12.04 -7.55 -7.45
CA PHE A 147 -13.12 -7.49 -6.48
C PHE A 147 -14.25 -8.47 -6.84
N PRO A 148 -14.21 -9.69 -6.28
CA PRO A 148 -15.34 -10.62 -6.36
C PRO A 148 -16.64 -9.98 -5.86
N THR A 149 -17.78 -10.37 -6.46
CA THR A 149 -19.10 -9.81 -6.13
C THR A 149 -19.49 -9.96 -4.67
N ASP A 150 -18.98 -10.98 -3.96
CA ASP A 150 -19.22 -11.19 -2.54
C ASP A 150 -18.32 -10.35 -1.62
N MET A 151 -17.34 -9.64 -2.18
CA MET A 151 -16.42 -8.75 -1.48
C MET A 151 -16.88 -7.28 -1.49
N VAL A 152 -17.71 -6.89 -2.45
CA VAL A 152 -18.19 -5.51 -2.62
C VAL A 152 -19.65 -5.42 -2.19
N ASP A 153 -20.04 -4.29 -1.60
CA ASP A 153 -21.46 -4.01 -1.37
C ASP A 153 -22.25 -4.12 -2.69
N PRO A 154 -23.36 -4.87 -2.76
CA PRO A 154 -24.18 -4.99 -3.96
C PRO A 154 -24.63 -3.64 -4.55
N SER A 155 -24.81 -2.61 -3.71
CA SER A 155 -25.16 -1.25 -4.16
C SER A 155 -24.00 -0.49 -4.83
N ALA A 156 -22.75 -0.88 -4.54
CA ALA A 156 -21.54 -0.39 -5.18
C ALA A 156 -21.05 -1.32 -6.31
N CYS A 157 -21.67 -2.48 -6.49
CA CYS A 157 -21.28 -3.50 -7.45
C CYS A 157 -21.32 -2.97 -8.89
N ASP A 158 -22.36 -2.21 -9.25
CA ASP A 158 -22.47 -1.56 -10.56
C ASP A 158 -21.39 -0.47 -10.76
N GLN A 159 -20.89 0.14 -9.68
CA GLN A 159 -19.81 1.14 -9.76
C GLN A 159 -18.42 0.52 -9.85
N VAL A 160 -18.23 -0.72 -9.39
CA VAL A 160 -16.92 -1.39 -9.32
C VAL A 160 -16.71 -2.42 -10.44
N LEU A 161 -17.79 -2.96 -11.01
CA LEU A 161 -17.72 -4.00 -12.07
C LEU A 161 -17.89 -3.47 -13.50
N GLU A 162 -18.32 -2.21 -13.68
CA GLU A 162 -18.45 -1.60 -15.00
C GLU A 162 -17.09 -1.22 -15.63
N PRO A 163 -16.96 -1.13 -16.97
CA PRO A 163 -15.71 -0.76 -17.62
C PRO A 163 -15.14 0.60 -17.18
N ASN A 164 -16.01 1.53 -16.75
CA ASN A 164 -15.63 2.85 -16.25
C ASN A 164 -15.46 2.90 -14.72
N ALA A 165 -15.55 1.77 -14.03
CA ALA A 165 -15.47 1.67 -12.58
C ALA A 165 -14.23 2.35 -12.01
N LEU A 166 -13.07 2.13 -12.64
CA LEU A 166 -11.82 2.76 -12.28
C LEU A 166 -11.89 4.28 -12.32
N GLN A 167 -12.50 4.84 -13.37
CA GLN A 167 -12.63 6.27 -13.53
C GLN A 167 -13.54 6.83 -12.45
N VAL A 168 -14.64 6.15 -12.12
CA VAL A 168 -15.52 6.52 -11.00
C VAL A 168 -14.72 6.48 -9.71
N LEU A 169 -14.10 5.36 -9.35
CA LEU A 169 -13.32 5.17 -8.12
C LEU A 169 -12.20 6.20 -7.93
N VAL A 170 -11.53 6.62 -9.01
CA VAL A 170 -10.44 7.60 -8.96
C VAL A 170 -10.95 9.04 -8.97
N THR A 171 -12.10 9.33 -9.58
CA THR A 171 -12.65 10.69 -9.74
C THR A 171 -13.64 11.06 -8.62
N SER A 172 -14.36 10.10 -8.05
CA SER A 172 -15.22 10.30 -6.89
C SER A 172 -14.40 10.21 -5.60
N ALA A 173 -13.69 11.29 -5.28
CA ALA A 173 -12.90 11.39 -4.04
C ALA A 173 -13.73 11.14 -2.76
N ASP A 174 -15.07 11.28 -2.83
CA ASP A 174 -15.97 11.24 -1.69
C ASP A 174 -16.59 9.86 -1.39
N GLU A 175 -16.54 8.88 -2.31
CA GLU A 175 -17.16 7.56 -2.09
C GLU A 175 -16.24 6.41 -2.55
N CYS A 176 -15.47 5.87 -1.60
CA CYS A 176 -14.74 4.61 -1.78
C CYS A 176 -15.70 3.43 -1.58
N PRO A 177 -15.68 2.37 -2.42
CA PRO A 177 -16.58 1.26 -2.29
C PRO A 177 -16.32 0.57 -0.96
N VAL A 178 -17.40 0.13 -0.33
CA VAL A 178 -17.30 -0.65 0.89
C VAL A 178 -16.86 -2.05 0.50
N ILE A 179 -15.67 -2.44 0.95
CA ILE A 179 -15.06 -3.74 0.67
C ILE A 179 -15.09 -4.56 1.95
N GLY A 180 -15.73 -5.72 1.94
CA GLY A 180 -15.86 -6.58 3.12
C GLY A 180 -15.64 -8.05 2.80
N SER A 181 -14.83 -8.74 3.60
CA SER A 181 -14.60 -10.17 3.42
C SER A 181 -14.22 -10.89 4.72
N GLN A 182 -14.29 -12.22 4.68
CA GLN A 182 -13.74 -13.06 5.73
C GLN A 182 -12.24 -13.24 5.49
N MET A 183 -11.43 -12.98 6.51
CA MET A 183 -9.97 -13.10 6.44
C MET A 183 -9.43 -13.92 7.60
N TRP A 184 -8.29 -14.56 7.39
CA TRP A 184 -7.54 -15.20 8.47
C TRP A 184 -6.56 -14.20 9.07
N VAL A 185 -6.60 -14.06 10.39
CA VAL A 185 -5.68 -13.18 11.14
C VAL A 185 -4.94 -14.01 12.17
N ARG A 186 -3.63 -13.81 12.23
CA ARG A 186 -2.79 -14.35 13.30
C ARG A 186 -3.00 -13.51 14.56
N GLU A 187 -3.39 -14.14 15.66
CA GLU A 187 -3.53 -13.45 16.93
C GLU A 187 -2.18 -12.91 17.40
N ALA A 188 -2.17 -11.67 17.89
CA ALA A 188 -0.96 -11.08 18.45
C ALA A 188 -0.39 -11.97 19.56
N ASN A 189 0.93 -12.21 19.51
CA ASN A 189 1.68 -13.01 20.48
C ASN A 189 1.30 -14.51 20.55
N LYS A 190 0.50 -15.01 19.60
CA LYS A 190 0.16 -16.44 19.50
C LYS A 190 0.44 -16.95 18.10
N GLN A 191 0.86 -18.21 17.99
CA GLN A 191 0.94 -18.92 16.71
C GLN A 191 -0.42 -19.54 16.33
N VAL A 192 -1.49 -18.79 16.57
CA VAL A 192 -2.88 -19.22 16.36
C VAL A 192 -3.53 -18.30 15.34
N TRP A 193 -4.19 -18.90 14.36
CA TRP A 193 -4.95 -18.20 13.33
C TRP A 193 -6.43 -18.31 13.62
N SER A 194 -7.15 -17.20 13.48
CA SER A 194 -8.61 -17.17 13.62
C SER A 194 -9.25 -16.46 12.43
N LYS A 195 -10.49 -16.83 12.11
CA LYS A 195 -11.29 -16.13 11.10
C LYS A 195 -11.90 -14.88 11.70
N VAL A 196 -11.77 -13.77 10.99
CA VAL A 196 -12.45 -12.51 11.27
C VAL A 196 -13.21 -12.04 10.03
N PHE A 197 -14.14 -11.13 10.22
CA PHE A 197 -14.71 -10.35 9.13
C PHE A 197 -14.04 -8.97 9.14
N MET A 198 -13.48 -8.57 7.99
CA MET A 198 -12.92 -7.23 7.79
C MET A 198 -13.81 -6.42 6.88
N LEU A 199 -13.92 -5.11 7.14
CA LEU A 199 -14.67 -4.16 6.32
C LEU A 199 -13.83 -2.90 6.16
N LEU A 200 -13.49 -2.54 4.93
CA LEU A 200 -12.90 -1.25 4.57
C LEU A 200 -14.03 -0.31 4.14
N ARG A 201 -14.18 0.79 4.86
CA ARG A 201 -15.17 1.84 4.57
C ARG A 201 -14.62 3.18 5.02
N ASP A 202 -14.75 4.21 4.20
CA ASP A 202 -14.35 5.59 4.53
C ASP A 202 -12.90 5.66 5.02
N ALA A 203 -11.98 5.00 4.29
CA ALA A 203 -10.56 4.83 4.63
C ALA A 203 -10.27 4.18 6.01
N THR A 204 -11.28 3.55 6.62
CA THR A 204 -11.18 2.89 7.92
C THR A 204 -11.35 1.39 7.75
N LEU A 205 -10.43 0.62 8.35
CA LEU A 205 -10.55 -0.84 8.42
C LEU A 205 -11.19 -1.24 9.76
N TYR A 206 -12.36 -1.87 9.66
CA TYR A 206 -13.09 -2.44 10.79
C TYR A 206 -12.88 -3.95 10.83
N VAL A 207 -12.72 -4.49 12.05
CA VAL A 207 -12.51 -5.94 12.26
C VAL A 207 -13.54 -6.49 13.26
N SER A 208 -14.14 -7.63 12.95
CA SER A 208 -15.08 -8.33 13.82
C SER A 208 -14.78 -9.82 13.92
N HIS A 209 -14.62 -10.31 15.16
CA HIS A 209 -14.51 -11.75 15.45
C HIS A 209 -15.87 -12.46 15.42
N LYS A 210 -16.99 -11.73 15.34
CA LYS A 210 -18.35 -12.30 15.26
C LYS A 210 -18.73 -12.62 13.81
N VAL A 211 -17.89 -13.40 13.12
CA VAL A 211 -18.02 -13.69 11.68
C VAL A 211 -19.43 -14.13 11.28
N GLN A 212 -20.01 -15.08 12.03
CA GLN A 212 -21.34 -15.62 11.74
C GLN A 212 -22.47 -14.59 11.86
N VAL A 213 -22.33 -13.61 12.76
CA VAL A 213 -23.34 -12.55 12.95
C VAL A 213 -23.23 -11.55 11.80
N VAL A 214 -22.01 -11.11 11.48
CA VAL A 214 -21.77 -10.14 10.40
C VAL A 214 -22.16 -10.71 9.05
N SER A 215 -21.73 -11.93 8.71
CA SER A 215 -22.09 -12.57 7.44
C SER A 215 -23.60 -12.85 7.31
N LYS A 216 -24.34 -12.97 8.42
CA LYS A 216 -25.82 -13.07 8.39
C LYS A 216 -26.48 -11.70 8.22
N LEU A 217 -25.91 -10.64 8.81
CA LEU A 217 -26.42 -9.28 8.68
C LEU A 217 -26.25 -8.77 7.25
N LEU A 218 -25.05 -8.93 6.66
CA LEU A 218 -24.76 -8.47 5.30
C LEU A 218 -25.65 -9.16 4.25
N ARG A 219 -25.88 -10.48 4.38
CA ARG A 219 -26.81 -11.22 3.50
C ARG A 219 -28.28 -10.79 3.62
N LYS A 220 -28.64 -10.08 4.69
CA LYS A 220 -30.02 -9.61 4.95
C LYS A 220 -30.22 -8.14 4.60
N MET A 221 -29.15 -7.40 4.27
CA MET A 221 -29.30 -6.02 3.84
C MET A 221 -29.91 -6.03 2.43
N PRO A 222 -31.06 -5.35 2.23
CA PRO A 222 -31.66 -5.29 0.90
C PRO A 222 -30.73 -4.53 -0.05
N ASN A 223 -30.56 -5.03 -1.27
CA ASN A 223 -30.00 -4.26 -2.37
C ASN A 223 -30.93 -3.06 -2.56
N LYS A 224 -30.45 -1.87 -2.24
CA LYS A 224 -31.20 -0.62 -2.38
C LYS A 224 -31.01 -0.05 -3.77
#